data_AF-A0A1H8HXB0-F1
#
_entry.id   AF-A0A1H8HXB0-F1
#
_cell.length_a   1.000
_cell.length_b   1.000
_cell.length_c   1.000
_cell.angle_alpha   90.00
_cell.angle_beta   90.00
_cell.angle_gamma   90.00
#
_symmetry.space_group_name_H-M   'P 1'
#
loop_
_entity.id
_entity.type
_entity.pdbx_description
1 polymer ?
#
loop_
_entity_poly.entity_id
_entity_poly.type
_entity_poly.pdbx_seq_one_letter_code
_entity_poly.pdbx_strand_id
1 'polypeptide(L)'
;MHGGGEFAELISAVRSYRREGGDAVGGAQGEGRPRGRVVAEAYGDDVRPAARVLLVASALCDVTGSRLVARGDARWRRLAAAFGAADAPDLPDVALVTAGPHGTGGDRGGDTGRDPGAEADADADVPVVRVEGGGTLKAYACFPGEDLTERVGAFFEHRVWPSREAFGADAEREARLARGDHGVNTETERRQLRSCGLRRLGLDEGRPTVTVWGHAPGTPMYEATAEFAAGDETANWLFPDRPGSRVPSDAVLWSMTDLGVAFGDSDLPAFGLPVVQAGPAEWSGCGVTHVTRSPAEHLDVLRDAIARHAKGESVLGPEQRERGRLRLWLRRRGADVPTPLLPHWELGGDHIAALAAALRGATAGEPGDDTLHEAVRRLWSRRDPLLTRFDFQDPEGPARSTR
;
A
#
# COMPACT_ATOMS: atom_id res chain seq x y z
N MET A 1 -29.96 -4.09 -7.36
CA MET A 1 -30.50 -3.43 -6.16
C MET A 1 -30.78 -4.46 -5.05
N HIS A 2 -29.76 -5.01 -4.40
CA HIS A 2 -29.91 -5.93 -3.25
C HIS A 2 -29.37 -5.36 -1.92
N GLY A 3 -28.82 -4.13 -1.89
CA GLY A 3 -28.09 -3.62 -0.72
C GLY A 3 -28.86 -2.75 0.28
N GLY A 4 -30.20 -2.72 0.26
CA GLY A 4 -30.99 -1.85 1.14
C GLY A 4 -31.07 -2.31 2.60
N GLY A 5 -31.29 -3.61 2.80
CA GLY A 5 -31.38 -4.23 4.14
C GLY A 5 -30.03 -4.28 4.85
N GLU A 6 -28.98 -4.70 4.14
CA GLU A 6 -27.60 -4.78 4.66
C GLU A 6 -27.10 -3.40 5.12
N PHE A 7 -27.40 -2.35 4.36
CA PHE A 7 -27.01 -0.99 4.72
C PHE A 7 -27.70 -0.52 6.01
N ALA A 8 -28.98 -0.85 6.21
CA ALA A 8 -29.69 -0.49 7.44
C ALA A 8 -29.15 -1.25 8.66
N GLU A 9 -28.74 -2.51 8.49
CA GLU A 9 -28.13 -3.29 9.56
C GLU A 9 -26.78 -2.70 9.99
N LEU A 10 -25.94 -2.30 9.02
CA LEU A 10 -24.66 -1.62 9.29
C LEU A 10 -24.86 -0.34 10.13
N ILE A 11 -25.82 0.50 9.73
CA ILE A 11 -26.16 1.73 10.47
C ILE A 11 -26.57 1.42 11.91
N SER A 12 -27.31 0.34 12.12
CA SER A 12 -27.71 -0.09 13.47
C SER A 12 -26.51 -0.53 14.29
N ALA A 13 -25.60 -1.33 13.72
CA ALA A 13 -24.40 -1.81 14.42
C ALA A 13 -23.47 -0.67 14.82
N VAL A 14 -23.21 0.29 13.93
CA VAL A 14 -22.39 1.48 14.22
C VAL A 14 -22.99 2.30 15.36
N ARG A 15 -24.31 2.50 15.37
CA ARG A 15 -25.00 3.23 16.44
C ARG A 15 -24.90 2.52 17.79
N SER A 16 -24.94 1.19 17.81
CA SER A 16 -24.74 0.42 19.04
C SER A 16 -23.31 0.56 19.55
N TYR A 17 -22.31 0.39 18.67
CA TYR A 17 -20.90 0.60 19.00
C TYR A 17 -20.63 1.98 19.64
N ARG A 18 -21.19 3.05 19.07
CA ARG A 18 -21.02 4.41 19.61
C ARG A 18 -21.73 4.65 20.94
N ARG A 19 -22.92 4.07 21.17
CA ARG A 19 -23.64 4.28 22.43
C ARG A 19 -22.92 3.64 23.61
N GLU A 20 -22.28 2.51 23.40
CA GLU A 20 -21.58 1.78 24.46
C GLU A 20 -20.17 2.34 24.72
N GLY A 21 -19.47 2.85 23.69
CA GLY A 21 -18.16 3.51 23.85
C GLY A 21 -18.22 5.01 24.19
N GLY A 22 -19.34 5.69 23.92
CA GLY A 22 -19.46 7.16 23.96
C GLY A 22 -19.69 7.77 25.34
N ASP A 23 -20.17 7.01 26.32
CA ASP A 23 -20.46 7.53 27.67
C ASP A 23 -19.19 7.64 28.55
N ALA A 24 -18.06 7.07 28.13
CA ALA A 24 -16.83 7.04 28.93
C ALA A 24 -15.91 8.27 28.76
N VAL A 25 -16.11 9.12 27.73
CA VAL A 25 -15.20 10.24 27.41
C VAL A 25 -15.91 11.60 27.46
N GLY A 26 -17.02 11.69 28.20
CA GLY A 26 -17.71 12.94 28.55
C GLY A 26 -17.03 13.76 29.66
N GLY A 27 -15.72 13.64 29.84
CA GLY A 27 -14.96 14.27 30.94
C GLY A 27 -14.26 15.56 30.52
N ALA A 28 -14.70 16.68 31.11
CA ALA A 28 -14.05 18.00 31.15
C ALA A 28 -14.00 18.79 29.83
N GLN A 29 -15.08 19.54 29.58
CA GLN A 29 -15.11 20.71 28.70
C GLN A 29 -14.16 21.80 29.23
N GLY A 30 -12.91 21.79 28.78
CA GLY A 30 -12.01 22.95 28.90
C GLY A 30 -12.25 23.93 27.76
N GLU A 31 -12.73 25.13 28.08
CA GLU A 31 -12.87 26.23 27.14
C GLU A 31 -11.48 26.67 26.62
N GLY A 32 -11.30 26.72 25.29
CA GLY A 32 -10.18 27.44 24.68
C GLY A 32 -9.42 26.76 23.54
N ARG A 33 -9.65 25.46 23.24
CA ARG A 33 -8.99 24.83 22.08
C ARG A 33 -9.88 24.97 20.82
N PRO A 34 -9.37 25.54 19.72
CA PRO A 34 -10.12 25.56 18.45
C PRO A 34 -10.44 24.11 18.05
N ARG A 35 -11.73 23.82 17.85
CA ARG A 35 -12.20 22.49 17.45
C ARG A 35 -12.05 22.35 15.94
N GLY A 36 -11.08 21.55 15.51
CA GLY A 36 -10.91 21.18 14.11
C GLY A 36 -11.96 20.20 13.61
N ARG A 37 -12.02 20.01 12.30
CA ARG A 37 -12.79 18.93 11.64
C ARG A 37 -11.89 17.91 10.97
N VAL A 38 -12.23 16.64 11.13
CA VAL A 38 -11.71 15.57 10.28
C VAL A 38 -12.72 15.37 9.17
N VAL A 39 -12.29 15.61 7.93
CA VAL A 39 -13.11 15.40 6.74
C VAL A 39 -12.87 14.00 6.21
N ALA A 40 -13.94 13.28 5.90
CA ALA A 40 -13.91 11.98 5.25
C ALA A 40 -14.46 12.11 3.83
N GLU A 41 -13.68 11.73 2.83
CA GLU A 41 -14.07 11.66 1.44
C GLU A 41 -14.17 10.20 0.99
N ALA A 42 -15.35 9.84 0.50
CA ALA A 42 -15.62 8.50 0.00
C ALA A 42 -16.12 8.59 -1.44
N TYR A 43 -15.49 7.82 -2.32
CA TYR A 43 -15.76 7.79 -3.75
C TYR A 43 -16.32 6.42 -4.17
N GLY A 44 -17.11 6.41 -5.25
CA GLY A 44 -17.66 5.20 -5.86
C GLY A 44 -18.97 4.68 -5.25
N ASP A 45 -19.49 3.60 -5.80
CA ASP A 45 -20.75 2.97 -5.39
C ASP A 45 -20.59 1.91 -4.26
N ASP A 46 -19.34 1.52 -4.00
CA ASP A 46 -18.97 0.51 -3.01
C ASP A 46 -18.91 1.10 -1.60
N VAL A 47 -19.75 0.58 -0.70
CA VAL A 47 -19.81 1.02 0.70
C VAL A 47 -18.59 0.58 1.52
N ARG A 48 -17.85 -0.44 1.07
CA ARG A 48 -16.69 -0.99 1.79
C ARG A 48 -15.60 0.06 2.01
N PRO A 49 -14.99 0.67 0.97
CA PRO A 49 -13.99 1.74 1.17
C PRO A 49 -14.55 2.93 1.97
N ALA A 50 -15.81 3.30 1.76
CA ALA A 50 -16.47 4.38 2.51
C ALA A 50 -16.54 4.10 4.03
N ALA A 51 -16.90 2.87 4.41
CA ALA A 51 -16.93 2.46 5.82
C ALA A 51 -15.53 2.51 6.44
N ARG A 52 -14.48 2.12 5.70
CA ARG A 52 -13.09 2.18 6.18
C ARG A 52 -12.63 3.61 6.43
N VAL A 53 -12.88 4.50 5.47
CA VAL A 53 -12.57 5.93 5.59
C VAL A 53 -13.24 6.51 6.82
N LEU A 54 -14.53 6.23 7.03
CA LEU A 54 -15.27 6.74 8.20
C LEU A 54 -14.78 6.16 9.53
N LEU A 55 -14.33 4.90 9.57
CA LEU A 55 -13.76 4.29 10.77
C LEU A 55 -12.42 4.94 11.15
N VAL A 56 -11.52 5.12 10.18
CA VAL A 56 -10.24 5.83 10.40
C VAL A 56 -10.50 7.27 10.82
N ALA A 57 -11.43 7.95 10.15
CA ALA A 57 -11.80 9.31 10.47
C ALA A 57 -12.43 9.43 11.88
N SER A 58 -13.25 8.47 12.30
CA SER A 58 -13.77 8.40 13.67
C SER A 58 -12.65 8.20 14.69
N ALA A 59 -11.72 7.27 14.44
CA ALA A 59 -10.56 7.07 15.32
C ALA A 59 -9.71 8.34 15.44
N LEU A 60 -9.53 9.08 14.33
CA LEU A 60 -8.86 10.38 14.33
C LEU A 60 -9.62 11.43 15.14
N CYS A 61 -10.96 11.47 15.05
CA CYS A 61 -11.78 12.36 15.86
C CYS A 61 -11.58 12.14 17.36
N ASP A 62 -11.56 10.89 17.80
CA ASP A 62 -11.36 10.56 19.22
C ASP A 62 -9.92 10.87 19.67
N VAL A 63 -8.92 10.65 18.81
CA VAL A 63 -7.51 11.02 19.08
C VAL A 63 -7.30 12.53 19.15
N THR A 64 -7.99 13.31 18.31
CA THR A 64 -7.75 14.75 18.16
C THR A 64 -8.79 15.63 18.84
N GLY A 65 -9.87 15.06 19.37
CA GLY A 65 -11.03 15.79 19.87
C GLY A 65 -11.79 16.57 18.80
N SER A 66 -11.65 16.18 17.52
CA SER A 66 -12.20 16.87 16.35
C SER A 66 -13.58 16.35 15.95
N ARG A 67 -14.33 17.10 15.13
CA ARG A 67 -15.62 16.65 14.59
C ARG A 67 -15.47 15.97 13.22
N LEU A 68 -16.15 14.85 13.02
CA LEU A 68 -16.20 14.16 11.72
C LEU A 68 -17.16 14.90 10.78
N VAL A 69 -16.76 15.12 9.54
CA VAL A 69 -17.63 15.60 8.45
C VAL A 69 -17.40 14.72 7.23
N ALA A 70 -18.45 14.20 6.61
CA ALA A 70 -18.31 13.40 5.39
C ALA A 70 -18.72 14.21 4.15
N ARG A 71 -17.83 14.28 3.17
CA ARG A 71 -18.10 14.88 1.86
C ARG A 71 -18.43 13.75 0.88
N GLY A 72 -19.67 13.73 0.40
CA GLY A 72 -20.18 12.68 -0.49
C GLY A 72 -21.69 12.73 -0.70
N ASP A 73 -22.21 11.77 -1.48
CA ASP A 73 -23.64 11.56 -1.73
C ASP A 73 -24.44 11.33 -0.42
N ALA A 74 -25.75 11.58 -0.47
CA ALA A 74 -26.70 11.44 0.63
C ALA A 74 -26.68 10.05 1.29
N ARG A 75 -26.35 8.99 0.54
CA ARG A 75 -26.14 7.64 1.09
C ARG A 75 -24.99 7.63 2.11
N TRP A 76 -23.87 8.26 1.79
CA TRP A 76 -22.68 8.31 2.64
C TRP A 76 -22.88 9.19 3.86
N ARG A 77 -23.62 10.29 3.72
CA ARG A 77 -23.98 11.15 4.86
C ARG A 77 -24.77 10.43 5.93
N ARG A 78 -25.64 9.47 5.56
CA ARG A 78 -26.37 8.63 6.54
C ARG A 78 -25.43 7.72 7.33
N LEU A 79 -24.45 7.12 6.66
CA LEU A 79 -23.41 6.32 7.31
C LEU A 79 -22.55 7.18 8.22
N ALA A 80 -22.07 8.32 7.74
CA ALA A 80 -21.28 9.27 8.51
C ALA A 80 -22.04 9.80 9.74
N ALA A 81 -23.33 10.10 9.62
CA ALA A 81 -24.15 10.52 10.75
C ALA A 81 -24.25 9.42 11.84
N ALA A 82 -24.21 8.13 11.46
CA ALA A 82 -24.10 7.03 12.43
C ALA A 82 -22.74 7.05 13.17
N PHE A 83 -21.68 7.50 12.50
CA PHE A 83 -20.38 7.81 13.09
C PHE A 83 -20.34 9.19 13.79
N GLY A 84 -21.48 9.83 14.06
CA GLY A 84 -21.56 11.12 14.75
C GLY A 84 -21.01 12.29 13.95
N ALA A 85 -20.98 12.18 12.61
CA ALA A 85 -20.66 13.30 11.76
C ALA A 85 -21.70 14.42 11.90
N ALA A 86 -21.25 15.68 11.80
CA ALA A 86 -22.11 16.85 11.88
C ALA A 86 -22.21 17.57 10.54
N ASP A 87 -23.38 18.14 10.25
CA ASP A 87 -23.53 19.15 9.21
C ASP A 87 -23.04 20.48 9.78
N ALA A 88 -21.77 20.80 9.55
CA ALA A 88 -21.20 22.07 10.00
C ALA A 88 -20.30 22.61 8.88
N PRO A 89 -20.54 23.83 8.34
CA PRO A 89 -19.72 24.42 7.30
C PRO A 89 -18.55 25.31 7.82
N ASP A 90 -18.60 25.86 9.03
CA ASP A 90 -17.67 26.94 9.48
C ASP A 90 -16.49 26.60 10.45
N LEU A 91 -15.86 25.43 10.41
CA LEU A 91 -14.68 25.08 11.23
C LEU A 91 -13.56 24.67 10.28
N PRO A 92 -12.30 24.99 10.60
CA PRO A 92 -11.17 24.60 9.78
C PRO A 92 -10.98 23.08 9.79
N ASP A 93 -10.67 22.55 8.62
CA ASP A 93 -10.27 21.16 8.45
C ASP A 93 -8.90 20.94 9.12
N VAL A 94 -8.75 19.85 9.86
CA VAL A 94 -7.49 19.45 10.51
C VAL A 94 -6.95 18.13 9.97
N ALA A 95 -7.75 17.38 9.22
CA ALA A 95 -7.36 16.20 8.46
C ALA A 95 -8.34 15.98 7.31
N LEU A 96 -7.85 15.51 6.17
CA LEU A 96 -8.65 14.90 5.12
C LEU A 96 -8.36 13.40 5.09
N VAL A 97 -9.38 12.55 5.21
CA VAL A 97 -9.27 11.09 5.12
C VAL A 97 -9.96 10.66 3.86
N THR A 98 -9.25 9.99 2.97
CA THR A 98 -9.78 9.59 1.67
C THR A 98 -9.48 8.12 1.40
N ALA A 99 -10.30 7.48 0.57
CA ALA A 99 -9.98 6.17 0.05
C ALA A 99 -8.99 6.33 -1.12
N GLY A 100 -7.90 5.57 -1.11
CA GLY A 100 -7.07 5.45 -2.31
C GLY A 100 -7.86 4.79 -3.46
N PRO A 101 -7.55 5.07 -4.73
CA PRO A 101 -8.10 4.31 -5.84
C PRO A 101 -7.84 2.83 -5.56
N HIS A 102 -8.89 2.01 -5.66
CA HIS A 102 -8.88 0.61 -5.25
C HIS A 102 -7.64 -0.15 -5.76
N GLY A 103 -6.66 -0.33 -4.87
CA GLY A 103 -5.67 -1.39 -4.97
C GLY A 103 -6.33 -2.73 -4.70
N THR A 104 -7.20 -3.20 -5.59
CA THR A 104 -7.47 -4.64 -5.66
C THR A 104 -6.17 -5.28 -6.12
N GLY A 105 -5.52 -6.02 -5.22
CA GLY A 105 -4.34 -6.80 -5.52
C GLY A 105 -4.53 -7.56 -6.83
N GLY A 106 -3.68 -7.27 -7.80
CA GLY A 106 -3.78 -7.80 -9.15
C GLY A 106 -3.56 -6.73 -10.20
N ASP A 107 -2.30 -6.31 -10.35
CA ASP A 107 -1.59 -6.29 -11.64
C ASP A 107 -2.43 -6.00 -12.91
N ARG A 108 -3.23 -4.94 -12.89
CA ARG A 108 -3.82 -4.37 -14.11
C ARG A 108 -3.56 -2.89 -14.12
N GLY A 109 -2.37 -2.56 -14.61
CA GLY A 109 -2.08 -1.25 -15.18
C GLY A 109 -3.17 -0.90 -16.18
N GLY A 110 -3.91 0.16 -15.88
CA GLY A 110 -5.08 0.51 -16.67
C GLY A 110 -5.94 1.59 -16.04
N ASP A 111 -5.34 2.66 -15.51
CA ASP A 111 -5.82 4.02 -15.78
C ASP A 111 -4.73 5.03 -15.36
N THR A 112 -3.88 5.42 -16.30
CA THR A 112 -3.13 6.68 -16.18
C THR A 112 -4.01 7.81 -16.67
N GLY A 113 -4.91 8.21 -15.79
CA GLY A 113 -5.74 9.38 -15.98
C GLY A 113 -5.82 10.12 -14.67
N ARG A 114 -4.72 10.77 -14.27
CA ARG A 114 -4.72 11.92 -13.33
C ARG A 114 -5.66 11.72 -12.15
N ASP A 115 -5.18 11.07 -11.09
CA ASP A 115 -5.95 10.83 -9.88
C ASP A 115 -6.62 12.14 -9.43
N PRO A 116 -7.96 12.27 -9.52
CA PRO A 116 -8.64 13.48 -9.08
C PRO A 116 -8.46 13.71 -7.57
N GLY A 117 -8.06 12.69 -6.80
CA GLY A 117 -7.64 12.83 -5.41
C GLY A 117 -6.25 13.49 -5.25
N ALA A 118 -5.33 13.31 -6.19
CA ALA A 118 -4.00 13.90 -6.10
C ALA A 118 -4.00 15.42 -6.36
N GLU A 119 -4.96 15.96 -7.13
CA GLU A 119 -5.14 17.41 -7.28
C GLU A 119 -5.84 18.04 -6.05
N ALA A 120 -6.73 17.31 -5.36
CA ALA A 120 -7.28 17.76 -4.08
C ALA A 120 -6.23 17.75 -2.94
N ASP A 121 -5.23 16.88 -3.03
CA ASP A 121 -4.15 16.72 -2.06
C ASP A 121 -3.07 17.81 -2.13
N ALA A 122 -2.96 18.54 -3.25
CA ALA A 122 -1.89 19.53 -3.45
C ALA A 122 -2.23 20.93 -2.92
N ASP A 123 -3.51 21.27 -2.80
CA ASP A 123 -3.98 22.61 -2.41
C ASP A 123 -4.40 22.71 -0.92
N ALA A 124 -4.44 21.60 -0.19
CA ALA A 124 -4.86 21.59 1.20
C ALA A 124 -3.67 21.75 2.16
N ASP A 125 -3.66 22.83 2.96
CA ASP A 125 -2.79 23.00 4.15
C ASP A 125 -3.14 21.99 5.29
N VAL A 126 -3.72 20.85 4.94
CA VAL A 126 -4.35 19.90 5.85
C VAL A 126 -3.76 18.51 5.59
N PRO A 127 -3.37 17.76 6.63
CA PRO A 127 -2.86 16.40 6.48
C PRO A 127 -3.85 15.49 5.76
N VAL A 128 -3.38 14.72 4.78
CA VAL A 128 -4.18 13.74 4.04
C VAL A 128 -3.86 12.34 4.53
N VAL A 129 -4.88 11.58 4.93
CA VAL A 129 -4.78 10.18 5.32
C VAL A 129 -5.44 9.32 4.24
N ARG A 130 -4.61 8.66 3.42
CA ARG A 130 -5.09 7.75 2.37
C ARG A 130 -5.29 6.36 2.94
N VAL A 131 -6.51 5.86 2.85
CA VAL A 131 -6.89 4.54 3.34
C VAL A 131 -6.90 3.55 2.18
N GLU A 132 -6.04 2.53 2.27
CA GLU A 132 -6.02 1.39 1.35
C GLU A 132 -6.45 0.12 2.08
N GLY A 133 -7.12 -0.78 1.36
CA GLY A 133 -7.57 -2.03 1.97
C GLY A 133 -7.89 -3.12 0.97
N GLY A 134 -6.92 -4.01 0.77
CA GLY A 134 -7.06 -5.34 0.19
C GLY A 134 -6.93 -6.40 1.27
N GLY A 135 -7.48 -6.20 2.47
CA GLY A 135 -7.55 -7.24 3.52
C GLY A 135 -7.42 -6.68 4.91
N THR A 136 -6.63 -5.64 4.99
CA THR A 136 -6.11 -5.04 6.19
C THR A 136 -6.06 -3.53 6.01
N LEU A 137 -5.98 -2.78 7.12
CA LEU A 137 -5.95 -1.33 7.02
C LEU A 137 -4.53 -0.86 6.80
N LYS A 138 -4.33 -0.18 5.68
CA LYS A 138 -3.16 0.65 5.44
C LYS A 138 -3.61 2.09 5.41
N ALA A 139 -2.89 2.94 6.13
CA ALA A 139 -3.11 4.36 6.03
C ALA A 139 -1.78 5.10 5.87
N TYR A 140 -1.78 6.05 4.94
CA TYR A 140 -0.62 6.90 4.63
C TYR A 140 -0.96 8.32 5.00
N ALA A 141 -0.11 8.96 5.79
CA ALA A 141 -0.28 10.36 6.15
C ALA A 141 0.66 11.23 5.33
N CYS A 142 0.12 12.14 4.51
CA CYS A 142 0.87 13.24 3.88
C CYS A 142 0.62 14.52 4.68
N PHE A 143 1.65 15.33 4.92
CA PHE A 143 1.51 16.66 5.51
C PHE A 143 1.89 17.72 4.46
N PRO A 144 1.38 18.96 4.56
CA PRO A 144 1.65 20.01 3.58
C PRO A 144 3.15 20.23 3.35
N GLY A 145 3.55 20.29 2.08
CA GLY A 145 4.93 20.54 1.66
C GLY A 145 5.87 19.32 1.72
N GLU A 146 5.37 18.13 2.04
CA GLU A 146 6.18 16.91 2.15
C GLU A 146 5.80 15.87 1.09
N ASP A 147 6.81 15.26 0.44
CA ASP A 147 6.62 14.16 -0.51
C ASP A 147 6.47 12.81 0.23
N LEU A 148 5.41 12.06 -0.08
CA LEU A 148 5.11 10.77 0.57
C LEU A 148 6.24 9.76 0.37
N THR A 149 6.82 9.70 -0.83
CA THR A 149 7.91 8.79 -1.16
C THR A 149 9.14 9.11 -0.33
N GLU A 150 9.49 10.39 -0.22
CA GLU A 150 10.62 10.84 0.59
C GLU A 150 10.42 10.48 2.07
N ARG A 151 9.21 10.67 2.60
CA ARG A 151 8.93 10.34 4.00
C ARG A 151 8.90 8.86 4.29
N VAL A 152 8.31 8.06 3.42
CA VAL A 152 8.34 6.59 3.53
C VAL A 152 9.79 6.11 3.48
N GLY A 153 10.61 6.68 2.59
CA GLY A 153 12.05 6.43 2.53
C GLY A 153 12.76 6.80 3.83
N ALA A 154 12.58 8.03 4.33
CA ALA A 154 13.19 8.50 5.57
C ALA A 154 12.76 7.67 6.79
N PHE A 155 11.47 7.32 6.89
CA PHE A 155 10.98 6.42 7.94
C PHE A 155 11.64 5.05 7.84
N PHE A 156 11.74 4.49 6.63
CA PHE A 156 12.42 3.22 6.42
C PHE A 156 13.89 3.27 6.87
N GLU A 157 14.66 4.27 6.43
CA GLU A 157 16.08 4.44 6.78
C GLU A 157 16.29 4.64 8.29
N HIS A 158 15.45 5.45 8.94
CA HIS A 158 15.66 5.83 10.34
C HIS A 158 15.05 4.86 11.34
N ARG A 159 14.01 4.10 10.96
CA ARG A 159 13.22 3.30 11.90
C ARG A 159 13.22 1.82 11.59
N VAL A 160 13.23 1.44 10.31
CA VAL A 160 13.04 0.04 9.92
C VAL A 160 14.38 -0.62 9.62
N TRP A 161 15.23 0.03 8.83
CA TRP A 161 16.55 -0.46 8.46
C TRP A 161 17.50 -0.72 9.65
N PRO A 162 17.53 0.12 10.70
CA PRO A 162 18.35 -0.16 11.89
C PRO A 162 17.87 -1.40 12.65
N SER A 163 16.59 -1.75 12.54
CA SER A 163 15.97 -2.92 13.18
C SER A 163 15.92 -4.16 12.27
N ARG A 164 16.62 -4.17 11.12
CA ARG A 164 16.56 -5.26 10.13
C ARG A 164 16.90 -6.63 10.71
N GLU A 165 17.81 -6.72 11.69
CA GLU A 165 18.16 -7.99 12.33
C GLU A 165 16.99 -8.60 13.10
N ALA A 166 16.15 -7.77 13.74
CA ALA A 166 14.97 -8.22 14.49
C ALA A 166 13.89 -8.79 13.57
N PHE A 167 13.80 -8.30 12.32
CA PHE A 167 12.77 -8.68 11.36
C PHE A 167 13.28 -9.57 10.22
N GLY A 168 14.58 -9.86 10.17
CA GLY A 168 15.21 -10.53 9.01
C GLY A 168 14.61 -11.90 8.70
N ALA A 169 14.31 -12.70 9.73
CA ALA A 169 13.68 -14.01 9.57
C ALA A 169 12.24 -13.90 9.05
N ASP A 170 11.47 -12.92 9.53
CA ASP A 170 10.10 -12.67 9.08
C ASP A 170 10.07 -12.11 7.66
N ALA A 171 11.01 -11.23 7.32
CA ALA A 171 11.15 -10.66 5.99
C ALA A 171 11.55 -11.72 4.95
N GLU A 172 12.46 -12.63 5.32
CA GLU A 172 12.80 -13.80 4.52
C GLU A 172 11.58 -14.71 4.30
N ARG A 173 10.82 -15.00 5.37
CA ARG A 173 9.62 -15.84 5.28
C ARG A 173 8.55 -15.20 4.40
N GLU A 174 8.27 -13.92 4.57
CA GLU A 174 7.29 -13.19 3.76
C GLU A 174 7.70 -13.15 2.29
N ALA A 175 8.99 -12.95 1.99
CA ALA A 175 9.49 -13.03 0.61
C ALA A 175 9.31 -14.42 -0.01
N ARG A 176 9.50 -15.50 0.76
CA ARG A 176 9.22 -16.88 0.28
C ARG A 176 7.73 -17.11 0.02
N LEU A 177 6.87 -16.67 0.94
CA LEU A 177 5.42 -16.78 0.80
C LEU A 177 4.90 -15.98 -0.39
N ALA A 178 5.37 -14.73 -0.56
CA ALA A 178 5.01 -13.86 -1.66
C ALA A 178 5.46 -14.40 -3.02
N ARG A 179 6.58 -15.14 -3.05
CA ARG A 179 7.03 -15.84 -4.26
C ARG A 179 6.11 -17.01 -4.65
N GLY A 180 5.29 -17.49 -3.70
CA GLY A 180 4.33 -18.57 -3.87
C GLY A 180 4.95 -19.98 -3.84
N ASP A 181 4.09 -21.00 -3.75
CA ASP A 181 4.45 -22.43 -3.63
C ASP A 181 5.04 -23.05 -4.92
N HIS A 182 5.52 -22.25 -5.87
CA HIS A 182 5.93 -22.73 -7.19
C HIS A 182 7.28 -23.48 -7.19
N GLY A 183 7.78 -23.86 -6.01
CA GLY A 183 8.85 -24.84 -5.85
C GLY A 183 10.24 -24.41 -6.30
N VAL A 184 10.45 -23.13 -6.63
CA VAL A 184 11.78 -22.62 -7.02
C VAL A 184 12.58 -22.24 -5.79
N ASN A 185 13.19 -23.23 -5.17
CA ASN A 185 13.94 -23.09 -3.93
C ASN A 185 15.42 -22.77 -4.17
N THR A 186 15.92 -23.07 -5.37
CA THR A 186 17.32 -22.94 -5.73
C THR A 186 17.53 -22.16 -7.02
N GLU A 187 18.73 -21.58 -7.18
CA GLU A 187 19.14 -20.93 -8.42
C GLU A 187 19.21 -21.92 -9.60
N THR A 188 19.54 -23.19 -9.32
CA THR A 188 19.51 -24.25 -10.34
C THR A 188 18.11 -24.49 -10.88
N GLU A 189 17.11 -24.63 -10.00
CA GLU A 189 15.70 -24.78 -10.40
C GLU A 189 15.22 -23.55 -11.18
N ARG A 190 15.60 -22.34 -10.75
CA ARG A 190 15.30 -21.10 -11.48
C ARG A 190 15.86 -21.16 -12.90
N ARG A 191 17.14 -21.53 -13.08
CA ARG A 191 17.77 -21.62 -14.41
C ARG A 191 17.11 -22.66 -15.31
N GLN A 192 16.71 -23.80 -14.75
CA GLN A 192 15.98 -24.83 -15.50
C GLN A 192 14.60 -24.34 -15.96
N LEU A 193 13.86 -23.66 -15.08
CA LEU A 193 12.56 -23.06 -15.42
C LEU A 193 12.70 -21.93 -16.42
N ARG A 194 13.73 -21.08 -16.29
CA ARG A 194 14.09 -20.05 -17.25
C ARG A 194 14.31 -20.66 -18.64
N SER A 195 15.22 -21.63 -18.74
CA SER A 195 15.52 -22.34 -19.98
C SER A 195 14.27 -22.96 -20.62
N CYS A 196 13.44 -23.64 -19.84
CA CYS A 196 12.18 -24.22 -20.31
C CYS A 196 11.18 -23.15 -20.79
N GLY A 197 11.02 -22.07 -20.02
CA GLY A 197 10.11 -20.97 -20.33
C GLY A 197 10.51 -20.21 -21.59
N LEU A 198 11.78 -19.83 -21.71
CA LEU A 198 12.31 -19.14 -22.90
C LEU A 198 12.16 -20.00 -24.16
N ARG A 199 12.49 -21.30 -24.09
CA ARG A 199 12.31 -22.20 -25.24
C ARG A 199 10.86 -22.33 -25.68
N ARG A 200 9.91 -22.37 -24.73
CA ARG A 200 8.47 -22.40 -25.03
C ARG A 200 7.98 -21.13 -25.70
N LEU A 201 8.60 -20.00 -25.39
CA LEU A 201 8.30 -18.70 -25.98
C LEU A 201 9.11 -18.43 -27.27
N GLY A 202 10.04 -19.32 -27.65
CA GLY A 202 10.91 -19.12 -28.80
C GLY A 202 11.97 -18.03 -28.58
N LEU A 203 12.35 -17.77 -27.33
CA LEU A 203 13.32 -16.74 -26.94
C LEU A 203 14.74 -17.34 -26.81
N ASP A 204 15.75 -16.49 -26.98
CA ASP A 204 17.16 -16.90 -26.93
C ASP A 204 17.60 -17.11 -25.47
N GLU A 205 17.89 -18.36 -25.09
CA GLU A 205 18.31 -18.70 -23.74
C GLU A 205 19.64 -18.04 -23.32
N GLY A 206 20.49 -17.66 -24.30
CA GLY A 206 21.78 -17.03 -24.08
C GLY A 206 21.70 -15.52 -23.82
N ARG A 207 20.55 -14.89 -24.06
CA ARG A 207 20.35 -13.45 -23.83
C ARG A 207 19.68 -13.17 -22.49
N PRO A 208 20.01 -12.06 -21.80
CA PRO A 208 19.27 -11.62 -20.63
C PRO A 208 17.81 -11.38 -20.98
N THR A 209 16.90 -11.67 -20.06
CA THR A 209 15.46 -11.40 -20.23
C THR A 209 15.06 -10.19 -19.40
N VAL A 210 14.71 -9.11 -20.09
CA VAL A 210 14.18 -7.88 -19.49
C VAL A 210 12.66 -7.97 -19.49
N THR A 211 12.04 -7.75 -18.33
CA THR A 211 10.58 -7.75 -18.21
C THR A 211 10.09 -6.40 -17.71
N VAL A 212 9.01 -5.88 -18.29
CA VAL A 212 8.50 -4.52 -18.08
C VAL A 212 7.09 -4.57 -17.47
N TRP A 213 6.89 -4.03 -16.26
CA TRP A 213 5.60 -4.08 -15.55
C TRP A 213 5.08 -2.73 -15.09
N GLY A 214 3.80 -2.72 -14.72
CA GLY A 214 3.12 -1.59 -14.11
C GLY A 214 2.99 -0.44 -15.09
N HIS A 215 3.03 -0.76 -16.38
CA HIS A 215 3.25 0.22 -17.41
C HIS A 215 2.06 1.18 -17.55
N ALA A 216 2.41 2.42 -17.82
CA ALA A 216 1.51 3.51 -18.14
C ALA A 216 1.76 3.92 -19.60
N PRO A 217 1.06 3.32 -20.58
CA PRO A 217 1.15 3.75 -21.98
C PRO A 217 0.96 5.27 -22.08
N GLY A 218 1.78 5.94 -22.87
CA GLY A 218 1.73 7.39 -23.05
C GLY A 218 2.54 8.21 -22.05
N THR A 219 3.30 7.57 -21.14
CA THR A 219 4.32 8.29 -20.36
C THR A 219 5.64 8.36 -21.12
N PRO A 220 6.39 9.49 -21.07
CA PRO A 220 7.67 9.62 -21.79
C PRO A 220 8.68 8.53 -21.44
N MET A 221 8.65 8.07 -20.19
CA MET A 221 9.54 7.00 -19.72
C MET A 221 9.18 5.66 -20.36
N TYR A 222 7.89 5.31 -20.45
CA TYR A 222 7.45 4.08 -21.09
C TYR A 222 7.70 4.09 -22.60
N GLU A 223 7.44 5.21 -23.25
CA GLU A 223 7.70 5.39 -24.68
C GLU A 223 9.18 5.17 -24.99
N ALA A 224 10.08 5.77 -24.20
CA ALA A 224 11.51 5.58 -24.34
C ALA A 224 11.93 4.11 -24.12
N THR A 225 11.41 3.44 -23.09
CA THR A 225 11.69 2.00 -22.86
C THR A 225 11.19 1.14 -24.02
N ALA A 226 9.99 1.41 -24.54
CA ALA A 226 9.40 0.64 -25.64
C ALA A 226 10.14 0.85 -26.96
N GLU A 227 10.55 2.08 -27.27
CA GLU A 227 11.36 2.40 -28.44
C GLU A 227 12.74 1.74 -28.35
N PHE A 228 13.39 1.81 -27.20
CA PHE A 228 14.67 1.15 -26.96
C PHE A 228 14.55 -0.38 -27.11
N ALA A 229 13.53 -0.99 -26.52
CA ALA A 229 13.28 -2.42 -26.63
C ALA A 229 13.00 -2.88 -28.07
N ALA A 230 12.37 -2.03 -28.90
CA ALA A 230 12.09 -2.35 -30.30
C ALA A 230 13.35 -2.39 -31.18
N GLY A 231 14.40 -1.65 -30.81
CA GLY A 231 15.68 -1.61 -31.53
C GLY A 231 16.79 -2.45 -30.89
N ASP A 232 16.59 -2.95 -29.67
CA ASP A 232 17.59 -3.73 -28.94
C ASP A 232 17.46 -5.23 -29.22
N GLU A 233 18.48 -5.80 -29.85
CA GLU A 233 18.60 -7.24 -30.05
C GLU A 233 19.45 -7.91 -28.95
N THR A 234 20.01 -7.17 -28.00
CA THR A 234 20.93 -7.76 -27.00
C THR A 234 20.22 -8.49 -25.85
N ALA A 235 18.92 -8.24 -25.67
CA ALA A 235 18.08 -8.88 -24.66
C ALA A 235 16.80 -9.50 -25.25
N ASN A 236 16.17 -10.41 -24.49
CA ASN A 236 14.78 -10.78 -24.70
C ASN A 236 13.88 -9.80 -23.95
N TRP A 237 12.85 -9.26 -24.61
CA TRP A 237 11.95 -8.28 -24.01
C TRP A 237 10.56 -8.86 -23.77
N LEU A 238 10.06 -8.75 -22.53
CA LEU A 238 8.73 -9.22 -22.13
C LEU A 238 7.88 -8.05 -21.60
N PHE A 239 6.71 -7.87 -22.20
CA PHE A 239 5.70 -6.88 -21.78
C PHE A 239 4.40 -7.62 -21.36
N PRO A 240 4.35 -8.19 -20.14
CA PRO A 240 3.27 -9.05 -19.65
C PRO A 240 1.89 -8.39 -19.66
N ASP A 241 1.75 -7.12 -19.26
CA ASP A 241 0.42 -6.50 -19.09
C ASP A 241 -0.22 -6.04 -20.42
N ARG A 242 0.29 -6.47 -21.59
CA ARG A 242 -0.36 -6.21 -22.88
C ARG A 242 -1.64 -7.03 -23.04
N PRO A 243 -2.78 -6.40 -23.41
CA PRO A 243 -4.03 -7.12 -23.62
C PRO A 243 -3.88 -8.21 -24.69
N GLY A 244 -4.33 -9.44 -24.38
CA GLY A 244 -4.24 -10.60 -25.27
C GLY A 244 -2.99 -11.49 -25.09
N SER A 245 -2.05 -11.11 -24.21
CA SER A 245 -0.91 -11.96 -23.82
C SER A 245 -1.39 -13.20 -23.04
N ARG A 246 -0.94 -14.40 -23.42
CA ARG A 246 -0.96 -15.58 -22.53
C ARG A 246 0.16 -15.39 -21.51
N VAL A 247 -0.10 -14.60 -20.47
CA VAL A 247 0.89 -14.33 -19.44
C VAL A 247 1.14 -15.64 -18.66
N PRO A 248 2.40 -16.09 -18.55
CA PRO A 248 2.75 -17.15 -17.61
C PRO A 248 2.32 -16.77 -16.20
N SER A 249 2.09 -17.74 -15.32
CA SER A 249 1.96 -17.44 -13.89
C SER A 249 3.15 -16.61 -13.41
N ASP A 250 2.94 -15.68 -12.47
CA ASP A 250 3.97 -14.79 -11.92
C ASP A 250 5.26 -15.51 -11.58
N ALA A 251 5.19 -16.69 -10.97
CA ALA A 251 6.39 -17.46 -10.63
C ALA A 251 7.22 -17.92 -11.84
N VAL A 252 6.56 -18.28 -12.96
CA VAL A 252 7.23 -18.62 -14.21
C VAL A 252 7.82 -17.37 -14.84
N LEU A 253 7.06 -16.27 -14.83
CA LEU A 253 7.52 -14.97 -15.33
C LEU A 253 8.77 -14.51 -14.57
N TRP A 254 8.73 -14.48 -13.24
CA TRP A 254 9.86 -14.12 -12.38
C TRP A 254 11.05 -15.06 -12.52
N SER A 255 10.82 -16.35 -12.80
CA SER A 255 11.91 -17.29 -13.05
C SER A 255 12.62 -17.00 -14.37
N MET A 256 11.89 -16.50 -15.38
CA MET A 256 12.47 -16.10 -16.66
C MET A 256 13.12 -14.72 -16.62
N THR A 257 12.62 -13.80 -15.79
CA THR A 257 13.18 -12.45 -15.64
C THR A 257 14.61 -12.50 -15.13
N ASP A 258 15.49 -11.77 -15.81
CA ASP A 258 16.84 -11.46 -15.37
C ASP A 258 16.97 -10.02 -14.85
N LEU A 259 16.28 -9.09 -15.52
CA LEU A 259 16.22 -7.68 -15.15
C LEU A 259 14.78 -7.19 -15.25
N GLY A 260 14.35 -6.43 -14.24
CA GLY A 260 13.06 -5.79 -14.25
C GLY A 260 13.10 -4.31 -14.61
N VAL A 261 12.06 -3.85 -15.30
CA VAL A 261 11.72 -2.43 -15.45
C VAL A 261 10.33 -2.21 -14.86
N ALA A 262 10.23 -1.34 -13.85
CA ALA A 262 8.97 -1.08 -13.16
C ALA A 262 8.62 0.40 -13.18
N PHE A 263 7.38 0.72 -13.54
CA PHE A 263 6.80 2.08 -13.50
C PHE A 263 6.05 2.37 -12.18
N GLY A 264 6.14 1.44 -11.23
CA GLY A 264 5.60 1.53 -9.89
C GLY A 264 6.43 0.67 -8.93
N ASP A 265 5.93 0.43 -7.72
CA ASP A 265 6.63 -0.41 -6.75
C ASP A 265 6.73 -1.86 -7.21
N SER A 266 7.91 -2.46 -7.09
CA SER A 266 8.18 -3.82 -7.53
C SER A 266 8.68 -4.71 -6.41
N ASP A 267 8.12 -5.91 -6.24
CA ASP A 267 8.53 -6.88 -5.22
C ASP A 267 9.75 -7.70 -5.61
N LEU A 268 10.15 -7.63 -6.87
CA LEU A 268 11.20 -8.47 -7.46
C LEU A 268 12.56 -8.40 -6.73
N PRO A 269 13.00 -7.24 -6.21
CA PRO A 269 14.24 -7.17 -5.42
C PRO A 269 14.18 -8.04 -4.16
N ALA A 270 13.00 -8.23 -3.56
CA ALA A 270 12.84 -9.15 -2.41
C ALA A 270 13.12 -10.61 -2.79
N PHE A 271 12.88 -10.95 -4.06
CA PHE A 271 13.12 -12.26 -4.65
C PHE A 271 14.53 -12.40 -5.23
N GLY A 272 15.36 -11.35 -5.14
CA GLY A 272 16.73 -11.34 -5.64
C GLY A 272 16.86 -10.96 -7.11
N LEU A 273 15.84 -10.35 -7.71
CA LEU A 273 15.85 -9.90 -9.11
C LEU A 273 16.09 -8.38 -9.16
N PRO A 274 17.09 -7.89 -9.93
CA PRO A 274 17.36 -6.46 -10.06
C PRO A 274 16.20 -5.75 -10.78
N VAL A 275 15.92 -4.51 -10.38
CA VAL A 275 14.91 -3.65 -11.01
C VAL A 275 15.47 -2.25 -11.25
N VAL A 276 15.31 -1.76 -12.48
CA VAL A 276 15.43 -0.35 -12.83
C VAL A 276 14.04 0.27 -12.70
N GLN A 277 13.92 1.28 -11.85
CA GLN A 277 12.64 1.89 -11.58
C GLN A 277 12.46 3.19 -12.37
N ALA A 278 11.42 3.19 -13.18
CA ALA A 278 11.06 4.23 -14.13
C ALA A 278 10.21 5.33 -13.45
N GLY A 279 10.88 6.18 -12.67
CA GLY A 279 10.24 7.28 -11.93
C GLY A 279 9.94 6.95 -10.46
N PRO A 280 9.60 7.96 -9.65
CA PRO A 280 9.27 7.74 -8.25
C PRO A 280 7.99 6.90 -8.11
N ALA A 281 8.00 6.01 -7.13
CA ALA A 281 6.81 5.33 -6.61
C ALA A 281 6.83 5.39 -5.08
N GLU A 282 5.72 5.08 -4.44
CA GLU A 282 5.49 5.25 -3.00
C GLU A 282 6.61 4.66 -2.12
N TRP A 283 7.12 3.47 -2.45
CA TRP A 283 8.17 2.80 -1.68
C TRP A 283 9.57 2.91 -2.30
N SER A 284 9.71 3.71 -3.36
CA SER A 284 10.96 3.86 -4.11
C SER A 284 12.07 4.53 -3.30
N GLY A 285 11.71 5.29 -2.26
CA GLY A 285 12.63 5.92 -1.31
C GLY A 285 13.35 4.95 -0.37
N CYS A 286 12.98 3.66 -0.31
CA CYS A 286 13.58 2.68 0.62
C CYS A 286 14.95 2.12 0.17
N GLY A 287 15.51 2.62 -0.93
CA GLY A 287 16.81 2.17 -1.47
C GLY A 287 16.78 0.76 -2.06
N VAL A 288 15.59 0.30 -2.50
CA VAL A 288 15.37 -1.06 -3.00
C VAL A 288 15.70 -1.19 -4.49
N THR A 289 15.54 -0.10 -5.25
CA THR A 289 15.74 -0.03 -6.70
C THR A 289 16.56 1.20 -7.08
N HIS A 290 17.07 1.21 -8.31
CA HIS A 290 17.63 2.43 -8.91
C HIS A 290 16.51 3.24 -9.54
N VAL A 291 16.15 4.36 -8.91
CA VAL A 291 15.07 5.24 -9.36
C VAL A 291 15.63 6.28 -10.34
N THR A 292 15.19 6.20 -11.59
CA THR A 292 15.61 7.12 -12.65
C THR A 292 14.57 8.21 -12.84
N ARG A 293 15.01 9.46 -13.04
CA ARG A 293 14.15 10.65 -13.07
C ARG A 293 13.91 11.21 -14.47
N SER A 294 14.67 10.74 -15.46
CA SER A 294 14.52 11.15 -16.85
C SER A 294 14.64 9.97 -17.82
N PRO A 295 14.04 10.06 -19.02
CA PRO A 295 14.20 9.03 -20.05
C PRO A 295 15.66 8.75 -20.41
N ALA A 296 16.51 9.78 -20.52
CA ALA A 296 17.91 9.61 -20.86
C ALA A 296 18.67 8.80 -19.79
N GLU A 297 18.53 9.20 -18.52
CA GLU A 297 19.11 8.49 -17.38
C GLU A 297 18.59 7.04 -17.31
N HIS A 298 17.29 6.85 -17.53
CA HIS A 298 16.65 5.53 -17.55
C HIS A 298 17.28 4.60 -18.57
N LEU A 299 17.43 5.06 -19.80
CA LEU A 299 18.03 4.28 -20.88
C LEU A 299 19.51 3.96 -20.63
N ASP A 300 20.26 4.89 -20.03
CA ASP A 300 21.67 4.65 -19.70
C ASP A 300 21.83 3.59 -18.61
N VAL A 301 21.05 3.68 -17.53
CA VAL A 301 21.03 2.67 -16.46
C VAL A 301 20.56 1.31 -17.00
N LEU A 302 19.53 1.30 -17.84
CA LEU A 302 19.01 0.07 -18.44
C LEU A 302 20.04 -0.61 -19.35
N ARG A 303 20.75 0.17 -20.17
CA ARG A 303 21.81 -0.34 -21.04
C ARG A 303 22.98 -0.92 -20.26
N ASP A 304 23.43 -0.23 -19.20
CA ASP A 304 24.49 -0.75 -18.31
C ASP A 304 24.04 -2.05 -17.62
N ALA A 305 22.81 -2.08 -17.09
CA ALA A 305 22.27 -3.25 -16.41
C ALA A 305 22.18 -4.48 -17.34
N ILE A 306 21.72 -4.30 -18.57
CA ILE A 306 21.69 -5.37 -19.59
C ILE A 306 23.11 -5.86 -19.90
N ALA A 307 24.05 -4.94 -20.13
CA ALA A 307 25.42 -5.27 -20.47
C ALA A 307 26.15 -6.02 -19.34
N ARG A 308 25.88 -5.66 -18.07
CA ARG A 308 26.41 -6.36 -16.90
C ARG A 308 25.80 -7.75 -16.74
N HIS A 309 24.49 -7.88 -16.91
CA HIS A 309 23.83 -9.19 -16.82
C HIS A 309 24.30 -10.15 -17.93
N ALA A 310 24.55 -9.64 -19.14
CA ALA A 310 25.12 -10.42 -20.23
C ALA A 310 26.51 -11.00 -19.90
N LYS A 311 27.24 -10.37 -18.97
CA LYS A 311 28.53 -10.87 -18.43
C LYS A 311 28.36 -11.81 -17.22
N GLY A 312 27.13 -12.07 -16.79
CA GLY A 312 26.81 -12.85 -15.60
C GLY A 312 26.97 -12.08 -14.29
N GLU A 313 27.06 -10.75 -14.34
CA GLU A 313 27.11 -9.91 -13.14
C GLU A 313 25.70 -9.59 -12.63
N SER A 314 25.48 -9.67 -11.32
CA SER A 314 24.25 -9.15 -10.70
C SER A 314 24.39 -7.65 -10.45
N VAL A 315 23.40 -6.89 -10.92
CA VAL A 315 23.25 -5.46 -10.57
C VAL A 315 22.71 -5.30 -9.15
N LEU A 316 21.98 -6.30 -8.64
CA LEU A 316 21.41 -6.27 -7.28
C LEU A 316 22.47 -6.70 -6.25
N GLY A 317 22.81 -5.77 -5.35
CA GLY A 317 23.68 -6.04 -4.20
C GLY A 317 22.96 -6.78 -3.05
N PRO A 318 23.72 -7.39 -2.11
CA PRO A 318 23.14 -8.08 -0.95
C PRO A 318 22.29 -7.15 -0.08
N GLU A 319 22.72 -5.90 0.10
CA GLU A 319 21.97 -4.87 0.83
C GLU A 319 20.62 -4.56 0.16
N GLN A 320 20.60 -4.33 -1.16
CA GLN A 320 19.36 -4.04 -1.88
C GLN A 320 18.35 -5.19 -1.80
N ARG A 321 18.83 -6.44 -1.83
CA ARG A 321 17.99 -7.62 -1.62
C ARG A 321 17.40 -7.66 -0.21
N GLU A 322 18.21 -7.38 0.80
CA GLU A 322 17.73 -7.30 2.20
C GLU A 322 16.70 -6.18 2.38
N ARG A 323 16.99 -4.98 1.84
CA ARG A 323 16.06 -3.85 1.80
C ARG A 323 14.76 -4.23 1.10
N GLY A 324 14.83 -4.92 -0.03
CA GLY A 324 13.65 -5.38 -0.78
C GLY A 324 12.76 -6.31 0.05
N ARG A 325 13.35 -7.25 0.79
CA ARG A 325 12.62 -8.17 1.68
C ARG A 325 11.99 -7.42 2.85
N LEU A 326 12.76 -6.54 3.48
CA LEU A 326 12.28 -5.77 4.62
C LEU A 326 11.18 -4.80 4.22
N ARG A 327 11.28 -4.16 3.05
CA ARG A 327 10.22 -3.33 2.45
C ARG A 327 8.97 -4.16 2.16
N LEU A 328 9.12 -5.33 1.56
CA LEU A 328 8.00 -6.24 1.28
C LEU A 328 7.27 -6.65 2.57
N TRP A 329 8.04 -7.04 3.59
CA TRP A 329 7.51 -7.34 4.93
C TRP A 329 6.82 -6.14 5.55
N LEU A 330 7.45 -4.97 5.52
CA LEU A 330 6.86 -3.74 6.05
C LEU A 330 5.51 -3.47 5.36
N ARG A 331 5.47 -3.49 4.03
CA ARG A 331 4.23 -3.24 3.28
C ARG A 331 3.15 -4.31 3.50
N ARG A 332 3.50 -5.57 3.78
CA ARG A 332 2.52 -6.67 3.94
C ARG A 332 2.17 -7.00 5.40
N ARG A 333 3.00 -6.62 6.36
CA ARG A 333 2.89 -7.03 7.78
C ARG A 333 3.17 -5.90 8.76
N GLY A 334 4.14 -5.03 8.46
CA GLY A 334 4.54 -3.95 9.37
C GLY A 334 3.61 -2.74 9.34
N ALA A 335 3.13 -2.38 8.16
CA ALA A 335 2.16 -1.32 7.87
C ALA A 335 0.73 -1.84 7.70
N ASP A 336 0.53 -3.10 8.10
CA ASP A 336 -0.73 -3.81 8.08
C ASP A 336 -1.25 -3.85 9.52
N VAL A 337 -2.24 -3.02 9.83
CA VAL A 337 -2.85 -2.98 11.16
C VAL A 337 -4.13 -3.82 11.14
N PRO A 338 -4.10 -5.05 11.69
CA PRO A 338 -5.32 -5.83 11.85
C PRO A 338 -6.21 -5.13 12.88
N THR A 339 -7.51 -5.14 12.63
CA THR A 339 -8.50 -4.67 13.60
C THR A 339 -9.80 -5.42 13.39
N PRO A 340 -10.52 -5.78 14.46
CA PRO A 340 -11.88 -6.30 14.32
C PRO A 340 -12.79 -5.28 13.63
N LEU A 341 -12.47 -3.98 13.70
CA LEU A 341 -13.26 -2.91 13.09
C LEU A 341 -13.24 -2.95 11.55
N LEU A 342 -12.34 -3.72 10.92
CA LEU A 342 -12.18 -3.78 9.46
C LEU A 342 -12.00 -5.22 9.01
N PRO A 343 -13.10 -5.95 8.73
CA PRO A 343 -12.99 -7.33 8.30
C PRO A 343 -12.34 -7.46 6.91
N HIS A 344 -11.72 -8.61 6.66
CA HIS A 344 -11.09 -8.93 5.39
C HIS A 344 -12.12 -8.87 4.23
N TRP A 345 -11.71 -8.44 3.03
CA TRP A 345 -12.60 -8.32 1.85
C TRP A 345 -12.94 -9.66 1.20
N GLU A 346 -12.15 -10.71 1.49
CA GLU A 346 -12.42 -12.09 1.02
C GLU A 346 -13.76 -12.63 1.55
N LEU A 347 -14.37 -11.95 2.51
CA LEU A 347 -15.74 -12.21 2.96
C LEU A 347 -16.80 -11.86 1.89
N GLY A 348 -16.43 -11.23 0.77
CA GLY A 348 -17.34 -11.00 -0.36
C GLY A 348 -18.58 -10.19 0.04
N GLY A 349 -19.77 -10.73 -0.27
CA GLY A 349 -21.06 -10.14 0.12
C GLY A 349 -21.30 -10.10 1.64
N ASP A 350 -20.67 -11.01 2.40
CA ASP A 350 -20.84 -11.11 3.85
C ASP A 350 -19.99 -10.09 4.64
N HIS A 351 -19.18 -9.28 3.94
CA HIS A 351 -18.31 -8.28 4.57
C HIS A 351 -19.09 -7.31 5.48
N ILE A 352 -20.29 -6.88 5.06
CA ILE A 352 -21.11 -5.95 5.84
C ILE A 352 -21.62 -6.63 7.12
N ALA A 353 -22.07 -7.89 7.03
CA ALA A 353 -22.54 -8.66 8.18
C ALA A 353 -21.39 -8.96 9.16
N ALA A 354 -20.22 -9.32 8.65
CA ALA A 354 -19.01 -9.52 9.45
C ALA A 354 -18.56 -8.22 10.13
N LEU A 355 -18.62 -7.09 9.42
CA LEU A 355 -18.30 -5.78 9.99
C LEU A 355 -19.31 -5.41 11.09
N ALA A 356 -20.60 -5.61 10.84
CA ALA A 356 -21.63 -5.37 11.83
C ALA A 356 -21.46 -6.28 13.06
N ALA A 357 -21.10 -7.56 12.87
CA ALA A 357 -20.81 -8.49 13.95
C ALA A 357 -19.55 -8.07 14.75
N ALA A 358 -18.49 -7.68 14.07
CA ALA A 358 -17.25 -7.27 14.71
C ALA A 358 -17.40 -5.93 15.46
N LEU A 359 -18.16 -4.97 14.92
CA LEU A 359 -18.53 -3.74 15.64
C LEU A 359 -19.37 -4.02 16.89
N ARG A 360 -20.27 -5.00 16.84
CA ARG A 360 -21.04 -5.48 18.01
C ARG A 360 -20.18 -6.25 19.02
N GLY A 361 -19.12 -6.91 18.57
CA GLY A 361 -18.19 -7.65 19.43
C GLY A 361 -17.12 -6.77 20.07
N ALA A 362 -16.69 -5.70 19.37
CA ALA A 362 -15.71 -4.73 19.87
C ALA A 362 -16.20 -3.98 21.13
N THR A 363 -17.51 -3.95 21.39
CA THR A 363 -18.06 -3.38 22.63
C THR A 363 -17.99 -4.33 23.83
N ALA A 364 -17.68 -5.61 23.62
CA ALA A 364 -17.63 -6.63 24.68
C ALA A 364 -16.21 -6.89 25.22
N GLY A 365 -15.17 -6.24 24.68
CA GLY A 365 -13.76 -6.44 25.04
C GLY A 365 -13.20 -5.38 25.99
N GLU A 366 -12.15 -5.74 26.73
CA GLU A 366 -11.48 -4.84 27.68
C GLU A 366 -10.84 -3.61 26.98
N PRO A 367 -10.98 -2.40 27.56
CA PRO A 367 -10.36 -1.19 27.03
C PRO A 367 -8.83 -1.30 27.09
N GLY A 368 -8.19 -1.50 25.94
CA GLY A 368 -6.73 -1.58 25.82
C GLY A 368 -6.19 -2.39 24.65
N ASP A 369 -7.03 -3.19 23.98
CA ASP A 369 -6.57 -4.17 22.99
C ASP A 369 -6.71 -3.74 21.52
N ASP A 370 -7.18 -2.51 21.25
CA ASP A 370 -7.32 -2.03 19.87
C ASP A 370 -6.02 -1.42 19.34
N THR A 371 -5.26 -2.25 18.64
CA THR A 371 -4.04 -1.88 17.93
C THR A 371 -4.25 -0.74 16.93
N LEU A 372 -5.47 -0.51 16.45
CA LEU A 372 -5.78 0.58 15.52
C LEU A 372 -5.68 1.95 16.17
N HIS A 373 -6.30 2.17 17.32
CA HIS A 373 -6.30 3.48 17.98
C HIS A 373 -4.89 3.92 18.34
N GLU A 374 -4.08 2.99 18.84
CA GLU A 374 -2.69 3.25 19.19
C GLU A 374 -1.82 3.51 17.95
N ALA A 375 -2.05 2.78 16.84
CA ALA A 375 -1.38 3.05 15.56
C ALA A 375 -1.76 4.42 14.96
N VAL A 376 -3.05 4.78 14.97
CA VAL A 376 -3.55 6.09 14.51
C VAL A 376 -2.99 7.21 15.39
N ARG A 377 -2.92 6.99 16.71
CA ARG A 377 -2.32 7.95 17.65
C ARG A 377 -0.86 8.18 17.34
N ARG A 378 -0.06 7.15 17.05
CA ARG A 378 1.35 7.30 16.63
C ARG A 378 1.46 8.07 15.32
N LEU A 379 0.73 7.63 14.29
CA LEU A 379 0.67 8.29 12.98
C LEU A 379 0.38 9.78 13.13
N TRP A 380 -0.58 10.15 13.98
CA TRP A 380 -0.96 11.55 14.17
C TRP A 380 0.01 12.35 15.05
N SER A 381 0.30 11.86 16.25
CA SER A 381 1.09 12.60 17.25
C SER A 381 2.57 12.70 16.90
N ARG A 382 3.12 11.70 16.22
CA ARG A 382 4.54 11.63 15.83
C ARG A 382 4.76 11.96 14.36
N ARG A 383 3.69 12.17 13.60
CA ARG A 383 3.73 12.37 12.14
C ARG A 383 4.43 11.20 11.44
N ASP A 384 4.17 9.97 11.88
CA ASP A 384 4.67 8.80 11.14
C ASP A 384 3.95 8.74 9.77
N PRO A 385 4.67 8.47 8.66
CA PRO A 385 4.07 8.50 7.32
C PRO A 385 3.17 7.29 7.02
N LEU A 386 3.25 6.26 7.86
CA LEU A 386 2.61 4.97 7.68
C LEU A 386 1.89 4.58 8.97
N LEU A 387 0.71 3.99 8.83
CA LEU A 387 0.05 3.31 9.93
C LEU A 387 0.76 1.99 10.20
N THR A 388 1.50 1.90 11.29
CA THR A 388 2.26 0.68 11.62
C THR A 388 1.64 -0.11 12.75
N ARG A 389 1.72 -1.44 12.66
CA ARG A 389 1.34 -2.36 13.73
C ARG A 389 2.29 -2.25 14.92
N PHE A 390 3.57 -2.05 14.64
CA PHE A 390 4.64 -1.98 15.64
C PHE A 390 4.98 -0.53 15.97
N ASP A 391 5.35 -0.26 17.21
CA ASP A 391 6.03 0.98 17.57
C ASP A 391 7.54 0.83 17.30
N PHE A 392 8.01 1.34 16.16
CA PHE A 392 9.43 1.31 15.80
C PHE A 392 10.29 2.31 16.61
N GLN A 393 9.67 3.12 17.46
CA GLN A 393 10.41 3.98 18.41
C GLN A 393 10.59 3.29 19.77
N ASP A 394 9.85 2.21 20.04
CA ASP A 394 10.06 1.35 21.21
C ASP A 394 11.03 0.21 20.85
N PRO A 395 12.27 0.20 21.41
CA PRO A 395 13.24 -0.85 21.11
C PRO A 395 12.79 -2.25 21.53
N GLU A 396 11.84 -2.38 22.47
CA GLU A 396 11.27 -3.67 22.88
C GLU A 396 10.00 -4.06 22.09
N GLY A 397 9.38 -3.11 21.40
CA GLY A 397 8.14 -3.30 20.63
C GLY A 397 8.21 -4.43 19.59
N PRO A 398 9.26 -4.51 18.76
CA PRO A 398 9.47 -5.61 17.81
C PRO A 398 9.56 -6.99 18.50
N ALA A 399 10.30 -7.08 19.61
CA ALA A 399 10.65 -8.34 20.27
C ALA A 399 9.50 -8.95 21.10
N ARG A 400 8.55 -8.13 21.56
CA ARG A 400 7.37 -8.59 22.32
C ARG A 400 6.30 -9.24 21.43
N SER A 401 6.33 -8.95 20.13
CA SER A 401 5.25 -9.32 19.18
C SER A 401 5.49 -10.61 18.39
N THR A 402 6.71 -11.15 18.43
CA THR A 402 7.12 -12.39 17.76
C THR A 402 7.03 -13.63 18.66
N ARG A 403 6.48 -13.48 19.89
CA ARG A 403 6.23 -14.58 20.83
C ARG A 403 4.83 -15.15 20.74
#